data_AF-A0A4Q2DHL9-F1
#
_entry.id   AF-A0A4Q2DHL9-F1
#
_cell.length_a   1.000
_cell.length_b   1.000
_cell.length_c   1.000
_cell.angle_alpha   90.00
_cell.angle_beta   90.00
_cell.angle_gamma   90.00
#
_symmetry.space_group_name_H-M   'P 1'
#
loop_
_entity.id
_entity.type
_entity.pdbx_description
1 polymer ?
#
loop_
_entity_poly.entity_id
_entity_poly.type
_entity_poly.pdbx_seq_one_letter_code
_entity_poly.pdbx_strand_id
1 'polypeptide(L)'
;MASKDSQLTPTELDELLLSNEPLTHSQEAFVKEYVSQQENSLEEQRKEIEAISQQLSELLERKGRLEASAMKAERDISNCKRLLQLSVSIPTEILQIIFSYSIPSAFGACVRHSSTYSNQPPHSLIYVCRRWRRIALDMPSLWTSFSIRSFSFSRLQIPNATSFREMVKSHYGRSKELPKSLDIDAVSQYPQLGHVKSVVTPVFNNEDIEIKNLALRSDILNPLLHGLGTPAELWNPNAFRRVESLVLYSRVASEPSQEEIGIFSPERLKALRRLSFRYGHTLSRGMLDTYAIPWKNLTHVAITSWIPIEEWKQFFPKLGSLERAIFYIAVELSDDDPFQVHPVSQHPTLSDLTLIFQTSDDYLAAVAFEPYGFPQLQHLRLGAYQQRLSLTRNHAFFDLHNIQNTLNNLTSLSLCPLSWETPAKNIIEILILTPSLLSLTIGVSTNYDRIFEQFQVDWNGFALVPSLEEFVIDCIPNSSSSSSPSFGIDGDDSPDRTKTRTGPSVAVFLVLTAGGFTGMVKDRWRPLETISQLKKVSLFLPTGHENLLATVESNLKEEVKEGLDLTVRTSKAPVRWVEPIGRQITHWHEGLVLPEESDCAACLNALR
;
A
#
# COMPACT_ATOMS: atom_id res chain seq x y z
N MET A 1 -58.89 -23.85 -105.23
CA MET A 1 -59.14 -22.44 -104.90
C MET A 1 -59.54 -22.38 -103.43
N ALA A 2 -58.60 -22.00 -102.56
CA ALA A 2 -58.85 -21.68 -101.16
C ALA A 2 -58.28 -20.26 -100.98
N SER A 3 -59.15 -19.32 -100.60
CA SER A 3 -58.79 -17.92 -100.39
C SER A 3 -57.82 -17.82 -99.21
N LYS A 4 -56.68 -17.14 -99.41
CA LYS A 4 -55.78 -16.76 -98.31
C LYS A 4 -56.41 -15.57 -97.61
N ASP A 5 -56.93 -15.77 -96.41
CA ASP A 5 -57.30 -14.68 -95.52
C ASP A 5 -56.02 -13.93 -95.11
N SER A 6 -55.84 -12.71 -95.62
CA SER A 6 -54.74 -11.84 -95.19
C SER A 6 -55.07 -11.28 -93.81
N GLN A 7 -54.40 -11.78 -92.78
CA GLN A 7 -54.39 -11.12 -91.47
C GLN A 7 -53.57 -9.84 -91.58
N LEU A 8 -54.18 -8.72 -91.17
CA LEU A 8 -53.50 -7.43 -91.07
C LEU A 8 -52.38 -7.51 -90.02
N THR A 9 -51.27 -6.84 -90.28
CA THR A 9 -50.11 -6.74 -89.38
C THR A 9 -50.29 -5.56 -88.42
N PRO A 10 -49.64 -5.55 -87.24
CA PRO A 10 -49.72 -4.42 -86.30
C PRO A 10 -49.38 -3.06 -86.93
N THR A 11 -48.49 -3.06 -87.93
CA THR A 11 -48.10 -1.86 -88.69
C THR A 11 -49.22 -1.33 -89.58
N GLU A 12 -50.07 -2.20 -90.13
CA GLU A 12 -51.26 -1.79 -90.90
C GLU A 12 -52.38 -1.25 -89.99
N LEU A 13 -52.40 -1.64 -88.71
CA LEU A 13 -53.29 -1.06 -87.70
C LEU A 13 -52.92 0.39 -87.39
N ASP A 14 -51.62 0.69 -87.32
CA ASP A 14 -51.10 2.05 -87.14
C ASP A 14 -51.41 2.94 -88.36
N GLU A 15 -51.34 2.40 -89.58
CA GLU A 15 -51.74 3.11 -90.81
C GLU A 15 -53.25 3.39 -90.85
N LEU A 16 -54.07 2.46 -90.34
CA LEU A 16 -55.52 2.64 -90.22
C LEU A 16 -55.90 3.71 -89.18
N LEU A 17 -55.14 3.83 -88.09
CA LEU A 17 -55.33 4.89 -87.09
C LEU A 17 -55.02 6.30 -87.63
N LEU A 18 -54.20 6.39 -88.69
CA LEU A 18 -53.84 7.65 -89.35
C LEU A 18 -54.78 8.02 -90.51
N SER A 19 -55.65 7.10 -90.94
CA SER A 19 -56.65 7.33 -91.98
C SER A 19 -57.95 7.87 -91.37
N ASN A 20 -58.52 8.91 -91.98
CA ASN A 20 -59.86 9.41 -91.63
C ASN A 20 -60.98 8.74 -92.44
N GLU A 21 -60.64 7.77 -93.28
CA GLU A 21 -61.65 7.01 -94.04
C GLU A 21 -62.39 6.04 -93.11
N PRO A 22 -63.72 5.88 -93.24
CA PRO A 22 -64.48 4.96 -92.41
C PRO A 22 -63.97 3.53 -92.61
N LEU A 23 -63.71 2.83 -91.49
CA LEU A 23 -63.23 1.45 -91.52
C LEU A 23 -64.17 0.58 -92.35
N THR A 24 -63.59 -0.20 -93.25
CA THR A 24 -64.35 -1.23 -93.95
C THR A 24 -64.79 -2.31 -92.96
N HIS A 25 -65.90 -3.00 -93.22
CA HIS A 25 -66.40 -4.04 -92.31
C HIS A 25 -65.37 -5.13 -91.98
N SER A 26 -64.46 -5.46 -92.91
CA SER A 26 -63.37 -6.41 -92.66
C SER A 26 -62.29 -5.86 -91.73
N GLN A 27 -61.92 -4.58 -91.86
CA GLN A 27 -61.00 -3.91 -90.95
C GLN A 27 -61.62 -3.73 -89.57
N GLU A 28 -62.92 -3.41 -89.49
CA GLU A 28 -63.65 -3.31 -88.23
C GLU A 28 -63.67 -4.65 -87.48
N ALA A 29 -63.92 -5.76 -88.20
CA ALA A 29 -63.88 -7.10 -87.62
C ALA A 29 -62.47 -7.46 -87.12
N PHE A 30 -61.43 -7.14 -87.91
CA PHE A 30 -60.03 -7.38 -87.52
C PHE A 30 -59.61 -6.56 -86.30
N VAL A 31 -59.93 -5.25 -86.27
CA VAL A 31 -59.63 -4.37 -85.13
C VAL A 31 -60.34 -4.88 -83.88
N LYS A 32 -61.61 -5.31 -83.99
CA LYS A 32 -62.35 -5.91 -82.87
C LYS A 32 -61.71 -7.20 -82.36
N GLU A 33 -61.25 -8.06 -83.26
CA GLU A 33 -60.54 -9.31 -82.91
C GLU A 33 -59.18 -9.01 -82.25
N TYR A 34 -58.40 -8.09 -82.82
CA TYR A 34 -57.11 -7.66 -82.27
C TYR A 34 -57.28 -7.01 -80.89
N VAL A 35 -58.26 -6.11 -80.72
CA VAL A 35 -58.59 -5.52 -79.41
C VAL A 35 -58.96 -6.61 -78.41
N SER A 36 -59.83 -7.56 -78.78
CA SER A 36 -60.19 -8.67 -77.90
C SER A 36 -58.98 -9.54 -77.52
N GLN A 37 -58.06 -9.80 -78.47
CA GLN A 37 -56.83 -10.56 -78.21
C GLN A 37 -55.89 -9.79 -77.27
N GLN A 38 -55.72 -8.48 -77.46
CA GLN A 38 -54.90 -7.63 -76.59
C GLN A 38 -55.51 -7.48 -75.19
N GLU A 39 -56.83 -7.34 -75.09
CA GLU A 39 -57.55 -7.33 -73.82
C GLU A 39 -57.36 -8.63 -73.05
N ASN A 40 -57.45 -9.79 -73.73
CA ASN A 40 -57.19 -11.09 -73.11
C ASN A 40 -55.73 -11.24 -72.65
N SER A 41 -54.76 -10.81 -73.46
CA SER A 41 -53.34 -10.84 -73.10
C SER A 41 -53.03 -9.90 -71.93
N LEU A 42 -53.64 -8.71 -71.89
CA LEU A 42 -53.48 -7.76 -70.81
C LEU A 42 -54.09 -8.30 -69.51
N GLU A 43 -55.24 -8.96 -69.59
CA GLU A 43 -55.89 -9.59 -68.45
C GLU A 43 -55.08 -10.78 -67.91
N GLU A 44 -54.45 -11.58 -68.78
CA GLU A 44 -53.53 -12.64 -68.39
C GLU A 44 -52.29 -12.07 -67.68
N GLN A 45 -51.67 -11.02 -68.23
CA GLN A 45 -50.55 -10.33 -67.59
C GLN A 45 -50.93 -9.68 -66.26
N ARG A 46 -52.13 -9.10 -66.14
CA ARG A 46 -52.64 -8.54 -64.88
C ARG A 46 -52.79 -9.62 -63.82
N LYS A 47 -53.33 -10.78 -64.18
CA LYS A 47 -53.42 -11.95 -63.28
C LYS A 47 -52.04 -12.45 -62.86
N GLU A 48 -51.06 -12.46 -63.77
CA GLU A 48 -49.68 -12.84 -63.43
C GLU A 48 -49.03 -11.82 -62.46
N ILE A 49 -49.21 -10.52 -62.70
CA ILE A 49 -48.74 -9.45 -61.80
C ILE A 49 -49.39 -9.57 -60.41
N GLU A 50 -50.70 -9.84 -60.34
CA GLU A 50 -51.41 -10.03 -59.08
C GLU A 50 -50.90 -11.27 -58.33
N ALA A 51 -50.72 -12.39 -59.04
CA ALA A 51 -50.16 -13.62 -58.48
C ALA A 51 -48.73 -13.42 -57.95
N ILE A 52 -47.86 -12.73 -58.69
CA ILE A 52 -46.50 -12.40 -58.25
C ILE A 52 -46.53 -11.46 -57.05
N SER A 53 -47.43 -10.47 -57.04
CA SER A 53 -47.59 -9.54 -55.92
C SER A 53 -48.04 -10.25 -54.65
N GLN A 54 -48.92 -11.25 -54.77
CA GLN A 54 -49.34 -12.11 -53.66
C GLN A 54 -48.20 -13.00 -53.15
N GLN A 55 -47.39 -13.58 -54.04
CA GLN A 55 -46.21 -14.35 -53.62
C GLN A 55 -45.18 -13.46 -52.91
N LEU A 56 -44.97 -12.24 -53.39
CA LEU A 56 -44.04 -11.28 -52.79
C LEU A 56 -44.50 -10.87 -51.39
N SER A 57 -45.80 -10.62 -51.18
CA SER A 57 -46.33 -10.30 -49.86
C SER A 57 -46.16 -11.46 -48.88
N GLU A 58 -46.43 -12.70 -49.30
CA GLU A 58 -46.22 -13.90 -48.47
C GLU A 58 -44.74 -14.09 -48.09
N LEU A 59 -43.82 -13.88 -49.04
CA LEU A 59 -42.38 -13.98 -48.78
C LEU A 59 -41.89 -12.89 -47.82
N LEU A 60 -42.40 -11.67 -47.92
CA LEU A 60 -42.07 -10.57 -46.98
C LEU A 60 -42.59 -10.87 -45.57
N GLU A 61 -43.81 -11.39 -45.42
CA GLU A 61 -44.33 -11.84 -44.13
C GLU A 61 -43.51 -13.00 -43.54
N ARG A 62 -43.11 -13.97 -44.37
CA ARG A 62 -42.25 -15.07 -43.95
C ARG A 62 -40.88 -14.57 -43.50
N LYS A 63 -40.27 -13.63 -44.23
CA LYS A 63 -39.01 -12.97 -43.84
C LYS A 63 -39.16 -12.29 -42.48
N GLY A 64 -40.21 -11.49 -42.28
CA GLY A 64 -40.47 -10.82 -41.00
C GLY A 64 -40.62 -11.78 -39.82
N ARG A 65 -41.32 -12.91 -40.02
CA ARG A 65 -41.43 -13.97 -39.00
C ARG A 65 -40.07 -14.60 -38.65
N LEU A 66 -39.23 -14.84 -39.65
CA LEU A 66 -37.89 -15.40 -39.44
C LEU A 66 -36.96 -14.41 -38.73
N GLU A 67 -36.99 -13.13 -39.09
CA GLU A 67 -36.21 -12.08 -38.43
C GLU A 67 -36.63 -11.90 -36.96
N ALA A 68 -37.93 -11.93 -36.67
CA ALA A 68 -38.45 -11.91 -35.29
C ALA A 68 -38.00 -13.15 -34.49
N SER A 69 -38.03 -14.32 -35.12
CA SER A 69 -37.53 -15.57 -34.52
C SER A 69 -36.02 -15.53 -34.28
N ALA A 70 -35.23 -14.98 -35.21
CA ALA A 70 -33.79 -14.83 -35.09
C ALA A 70 -33.42 -13.87 -33.94
N MET A 71 -34.06 -12.69 -33.87
CA MET A 71 -33.86 -11.74 -32.75
C MET A 71 -34.21 -12.35 -31.40
N LYS A 72 -35.26 -13.19 -31.33
CA LYS A 72 -35.61 -13.92 -30.11
C LYS A 72 -34.52 -14.94 -29.75
N ALA A 73 -34.07 -15.74 -30.71
CA ALA A 73 -33.03 -16.74 -30.50
C ALA A 73 -31.69 -16.10 -30.07
N GLU A 74 -31.30 -14.95 -30.64
CA GLU A 74 -30.11 -14.21 -30.23
C GLU A 74 -30.20 -13.70 -28.78
N ARG A 75 -31.37 -13.19 -28.39
CA ARG A 75 -31.64 -12.79 -27.00
C ARG A 75 -31.54 -13.98 -26.05
N ASP A 76 -32.11 -15.12 -26.42
CA ASP A 76 -32.07 -16.35 -25.63
C ASP A 76 -30.64 -16.90 -25.51
N ILE A 77 -29.85 -16.89 -26.59
CA ILE A 77 -28.43 -17.25 -26.58
C ILE A 77 -27.63 -16.29 -25.69
N SER A 78 -27.86 -14.99 -25.76
CA SER A 78 -27.20 -14.00 -24.91
C SER A 78 -27.51 -14.23 -23.43
N ASN A 79 -28.77 -14.51 -23.10
CA ASN A 79 -29.19 -14.89 -21.75
C ASN A 79 -28.52 -16.19 -21.29
N CYS A 80 -28.46 -17.21 -22.13
CA CYS A 80 -27.78 -18.47 -21.82
C CYS A 80 -26.27 -18.28 -21.63
N LYS A 81 -25.61 -17.47 -22.47
CA LYS A 81 -24.19 -17.12 -22.30
C LYS A 81 -23.95 -16.39 -20.98
N ARG A 82 -24.83 -15.46 -20.59
CA ARG A 82 -24.74 -14.77 -19.30
C ARG A 82 -24.91 -15.76 -18.13
N LEU A 83 -25.85 -16.70 -18.24
CA LEU A 83 -26.04 -17.76 -17.25
C LEU A 83 -24.84 -18.73 -17.20
N LEU A 84 -24.25 -19.07 -18.35
CA LEU A 84 -23.08 -19.94 -18.45
C LEU A 84 -21.81 -19.25 -17.91
N GLN A 85 -21.64 -17.95 -18.18
CA GLN A 85 -20.58 -17.14 -17.58
C GLN A 85 -20.74 -17.01 -16.06
N LEU A 86 -21.98 -16.97 -15.55
CA LEU A 86 -22.27 -17.05 -14.12
C LEU A 86 -22.07 -18.49 -13.56
N SER A 87 -22.16 -19.52 -14.41
CA SER A 87 -22.06 -20.93 -14.02
C SER A 87 -20.68 -21.55 -14.24
N VAL A 88 -19.71 -20.85 -14.86
CA VAL A 88 -18.27 -21.10 -14.65
C VAL A 88 -17.97 -20.63 -13.22
N SER A 89 -18.48 -21.42 -12.30
CA SER A 89 -18.45 -21.22 -10.88
C SER A 89 -17.00 -21.34 -10.45
N ILE A 90 -16.38 -20.20 -10.13
CA ILE A 90 -15.12 -20.19 -9.36
C ILE A 90 -15.30 -21.16 -8.18
N PRO A 91 -14.40 -22.15 -7.98
CA PRO A 91 -14.48 -23.06 -6.85
C PRO A 91 -14.58 -22.30 -5.52
N THR A 92 -15.23 -22.90 -4.52
CA THR A 92 -15.48 -22.23 -3.25
C THR A 92 -14.16 -21.84 -2.57
N GLU A 93 -13.14 -22.66 -2.72
CA GLU A 93 -11.78 -22.48 -2.22
C GLU A 93 -11.13 -21.23 -2.84
N ILE A 94 -11.27 -21.06 -4.16
CA ILE A 94 -10.76 -19.88 -4.86
C ILE A 94 -11.54 -18.63 -4.46
N LEU A 95 -12.86 -18.72 -4.28
CA LEU A 95 -13.66 -17.60 -3.75
C LEU A 95 -13.24 -17.23 -2.32
N GLN A 96 -12.95 -18.20 -1.45
CA GLN A 96 -12.45 -17.94 -0.09
C GLN A 96 -11.10 -17.25 -0.13
N ILE A 97 -10.19 -17.67 -1.02
CA ILE A 97 -8.92 -16.97 -1.25
C ILE A 97 -9.18 -15.53 -1.68
N ILE A 98 -9.98 -15.32 -2.73
CA ILE A 98 -10.37 -13.98 -3.20
C ILE A 98 -10.94 -13.15 -2.05
N PHE A 99 -11.82 -13.71 -1.22
CA PHE A 99 -12.44 -13.02 -0.09
C PHE A 99 -11.41 -12.64 0.97
N SER A 100 -10.45 -13.51 1.27
CA SER A 100 -9.36 -13.19 2.21
C SER A 100 -8.49 -12.03 1.74
N TYR A 101 -8.21 -11.94 0.43
CA TYR A 101 -7.51 -10.81 -0.19
C TYR A 101 -8.40 -9.58 -0.42
N SER A 102 -9.73 -9.74 -0.34
CA SER A 102 -10.67 -8.63 -0.48
C SER A 102 -10.80 -7.82 0.81
N ILE A 103 -10.49 -8.43 1.97
CA ILE A 103 -10.34 -7.65 3.19
C ILE A 103 -9.09 -6.78 3.00
N PRO A 104 -9.17 -5.46 3.19
CA PRO A 104 -7.98 -4.63 3.26
C PRO A 104 -7.00 -5.30 4.22
N SER A 105 -5.75 -5.54 3.76
CA SER A 105 -4.69 -6.27 4.48
C SER A 105 -4.21 -5.46 5.68
N ALA A 106 -5.15 -5.22 6.59
CA ALA A 106 -5.23 -4.16 7.56
C ALA A 106 -5.61 -2.77 7.04
N PHE A 107 -5.94 -1.92 8.00
CA PHE A 107 -6.72 -0.69 7.90
C PHE A 107 -6.01 0.45 7.14
N GLY A 108 -5.05 0.14 6.27
CA GLY A 108 -4.47 1.03 5.27
C GLY A 108 -5.43 1.41 4.15
N ALA A 109 -6.69 0.96 4.19
CA ALA A 109 -7.75 1.54 3.37
C ALA A 109 -7.70 3.06 3.55
N CYS A 110 -7.16 3.74 2.53
CA CYS A 110 -7.05 5.18 2.46
C CYS A 110 -8.36 5.81 2.94
N VAL A 111 -8.30 6.96 3.63
CA VAL A 111 -9.47 7.74 4.08
C VAL A 111 -10.54 7.86 2.97
N ARG A 112 -10.13 7.78 1.70
CA ARG A 112 -10.97 7.76 0.49
C ARG A 112 -11.97 6.61 0.35
N HIS A 113 -11.78 5.48 1.03
CA HIS A 113 -12.73 4.36 1.00
C HIS A 113 -13.90 4.53 1.99
N SER A 114 -13.97 5.66 2.71
CA SER A 114 -15.02 5.95 3.69
C SER A 114 -16.41 6.19 3.08
N SER A 115 -16.57 6.19 1.76
CA SER A 115 -17.82 6.66 1.15
C SER A 115 -19.01 5.73 1.41
N THR A 116 -18.82 4.46 1.81
CA THR A 116 -19.89 3.61 2.38
C THR A 116 -19.32 2.32 3.00
N TYR A 117 -19.51 2.11 4.31
CA TYR A 117 -19.13 0.85 5.00
C TYR A 117 -19.79 -0.39 4.36
N SER A 118 -20.98 -0.25 3.77
CA SER A 118 -21.67 -1.32 3.03
C SER A 118 -20.94 -1.78 1.77
N ASN A 119 -20.08 -0.93 1.20
CA ASN A 119 -19.35 -1.23 -0.03
C ASN A 119 -17.98 -1.86 0.24
N GLN A 120 -17.60 -2.00 1.51
CA GLN A 120 -16.36 -2.64 1.91
C GLN A 120 -16.59 -4.12 2.27
N PRO A 121 -15.69 -5.03 1.88
CA PRO A 121 -15.65 -6.38 2.42
C PRO A 121 -15.53 -6.35 3.96
N PRO A 122 -16.17 -7.28 4.68
CA PRO A 122 -16.93 -8.42 4.17
C PRO A 122 -18.37 -8.10 3.73
N HIS A 123 -18.87 -6.90 3.99
CA HIS A 123 -20.28 -6.55 3.77
C HIS A 123 -20.65 -6.48 2.29
N SER A 124 -19.81 -5.93 1.42
CA SER A 124 -20.11 -5.91 -0.02
C SER A 124 -20.25 -7.33 -0.61
N LEU A 125 -19.48 -8.29 -0.10
CA LEU A 125 -19.49 -9.69 -0.56
C LEU A 125 -20.85 -10.36 -0.31
N ILE A 126 -21.55 -10.02 0.78
CA ILE A 126 -22.86 -10.60 1.10
C ILE A 126 -24.00 -10.05 0.22
N TYR A 127 -23.77 -8.99 -0.56
CA TYR A 127 -24.75 -8.41 -1.47
C TYR A 127 -24.61 -8.86 -2.93
N VAL A 128 -23.51 -9.53 -3.30
CA VAL A 128 -23.25 -9.93 -4.70
C VAL A 128 -24.24 -10.99 -5.21
N CYS A 129 -24.25 -12.17 -4.59
CA CYS A 129 -25.19 -13.24 -4.92
C CYS A 129 -25.42 -14.17 -3.73
N ARG A 130 -26.43 -15.06 -3.81
CA ARG A 130 -26.75 -16.01 -2.72
C ARG A 130 -25.56 -16.90 -2.35
N ARG A 131 -24.75 -17.31 -3.33
CA ARG A 131 -23.57 -18.15 -3.10
C ARG A 131 -22.47 -17.40 -2.37
N TRP A 132 -22.12 -16.19 -2.82
CA TRP A 132 -21.11 -15.36 -2.17
C TRP A 132 -21.51 -15.01 -0.73
N ARG A 133 -22.79 -14.69 -0.52
CA ARG A 133 -23.34 -14.49 0.82
C ARG A 133 -23.10 -15.69 1.73
N ARG A 134 -23.43 -16.90 1.29
CA ARG A 134 -23.21 -18.11 2.10
C ARG A 134 -21.73 -18.27 2.45
N ILE A 135 -20.85 -18.22 1.44
CA ILE A 135 -19.41 -18.38 1.64
C ILE A 135 -18.85 -17.33 2.60
N ALA A 136 -19.23 -16.05 2.43
CA ALA A 136 -18.76 -14.97 3.28
C ALA A 136 -19.27 -15.09 4.73
N LEU A 137 -20.52 -15.52 4.92
CA LEU A 137 -21.09 -15.77 6.26
C LEU A 137 -20.44 -16.97 6.95
N ASP A 138 -20.05 -18.00 6.20
CA ASP A 138 -19.44 -19.24 6.71
C ASP A 138 -17.93 -19.12 6.94
N MET A 139 -17.31 -17.96 6.67
CA MET A 139 -15.87 -17.72 6.77
C MET A 139 -15.55 -16.77 7.93
N PRO A 140 -15.28 -17.28 9.15
CA PRO A 140 -15.13 -16.45 10.35
C PRO A 140 -14.00 -15.43 10.29
N SER A 141 -12.92 -15.75 9.55
CA SER A 141 -11.77 -14.87 9.36
C SER A 141 -12.13 -13.54 8.69
N LEU A 142 -13.23 -13.48 7.94
CA LEU A 142 -13.72 -12.23 7.34
C LEU A 142 -14.29 -11.24 8.37
N TRP A 143 -14.66 -11.74 9.56
CA TRP A 143 -15.40 -11.00 10.59
C TRP A 143 -14.55 -10.70 11.83
N THR A 144 -13.26 -11.02 11.80
CA THR A 144 -12.31 -10.78 12.91
C THR A 144 -11.97 -9.31 13.09
N SER A 145 -12.15 -8.49 12.05
CA SER A 145 -11.73 -7.10 12.03
C SER A 145 -12.93 -6.16 11.91
N PHE A 146 -12.95 -5.09 12.70
CA PHE A 146 -14.00 -4.08 12.67
C PHE A 146 -13.41 -2.67 12.80
N SER A 147 -13.69 -1.79 11.84
CA SER A 147 -13.25 -0.38 11.87
C SER A 147 -14.43 0.54 12.18
N ILE A 148 -14.23 1.46 13.11
CA ILE A 148 -15.10 2.58 13.42
C ILE A 148 -14.38 3.83 12.97
N ARG A 149 -14.67 4.31 11.76
CA ARG A 149 -14.17 5.59 11.29
C ARG A 149 -15.23 6.65 11.47
N SER A 150 -14.80 7.87 11.80
CA SER A 150 -15.70 9.02 11.95
C SER A 150 -16.66 9.10 10.77
N PHE A 151 -17.96 8.85 11.04
CA PHE A 151 -19.02 8.80 10.04
C PHE A 151 -19.38 10.17 9.47
N SER A 152 -18.55 11.21 9.69
CA SER A 152 -18.83 12.60 9.31
C SER A 152 -19.28 12.76 7.85
N PHE A 153 -18.87 11.86 6.96
CA PHE A 153 -19.28 11.83 5.55
C PHE A 153 -20.09 10.60 5.14
N SER A 154 -20.35 9.67 6.06
CA SER A 154 -21.09 8.44 5.76
C SER A 154 -22.59 8.67 5.90
N ARG A 155 -23.36 8.19 4.92
CA ARG A 155 -24.83 8.16 4.99
C ARG A 155 -25.36 7.18 6.04
N LEU A 156 -24.50 6.35 6.63
CA LEU A 156 -24.88 5.46 7.73
C LEU A 156 -25.02 6.27 9.01
N GLN A 157 -26.20 6.85 9.19
CA GLN A 157 -26.67 7.31 10.49
C GLN A 157 -27.01 6.07 11.30
N ILE A 158 -26.15 5.69 12.24
CA ILE A 158 -26.51 4.67 13.22
C ILE A 158 -27.42 5.36 14.24
N PRO A 159 -28.72 5.04 14.26
CA PRO A 159 -29.73 5.89 14.90
C PRO A 159 -29.60 5.95 16.42
N ASN A 160 -29.00 4.93 17.04
CA ASN A 160 -28.72 4.89 18.47
C ASN A 160 -27.64 3.84 18.81
N ALA A 161 -27.12 3.95 20.04
CA ALA A 161 -26.09 3.05 20.59
C ALA A 161 -26.51 1.57 20.62
N THR A 162 -27.81 1.29 20.79
CA THR A 162 -28.34 -0.09 20.82
C THR A 162 -28.21 -0.77 19.46
N SER A 163 -28.62 -0.10 18.38
CA SER A 163 -28.47 -0.62 17.02
C SER A 163 -27.01 -0.86 16.66
N PHE A 164 -26.12 0.04 17.12
CA PHE A 164 -24.68 -0.17 16.95
C PHE A 164 -24.17 -1.41 17.68
N ARG A 165 -24.59 -1.59 18.94
CA ARG A 165 -24.23 -2.74 19.76
C ARG A 165 -24.61 -4.04 19.08
N GLU A 166 -25.85 -4.15 18.60
CA GLU A 166 -26.33 -5.37 17.93
C GLU A 166 -25.59 -5.63 16.62
N MET A 167 -25.23 -4.56 15.89
CA MET A 167 -24.41 -4.69 14.69
C MET A 167 -23.01 -5.23 15.00
N VAL A 168 -22.34 -4.68 16.01
CA VAL A 168 -21.00 -5.13 16.44
C VAL A 168 -21.07 -6.56 17.00
N LYS A 169 -22.09 -6.88 17.80
CA LYS A 169 -22.34 -8.23 18.32
C LYS A 169 -22.57 -9.23 17.18
N SER A 170 -23.39 -8.87 16.19
CA SER A 170 -23.65 -9.70 15.01
C SER A 170 -22.39 -9.91 14.17
N HIS A 171 -21.57 -8.86 14.00
CA HIS A 171 -20.29 -8.93 13.30
C HIS A 171 -19.33 -9.90 13.99
N TYR A 172 -19.02 -9.66 15.26
CA TYR A 172 -18.07 -10.50 15.98
C TYR A 172 -18.62 -11.89 16.33
N GLY A 173 -19.94 -12.07 16.43
CA GLY A 173 -20.55 -13.39 16.57
C GLY A 173 -20.20 -14.32 15.41
N ARG A 174 -19.97 -13.76 14.21
CA ARG A 174 -19.54 -14.53 13.02
C ARG A 174 -18.06 -14.90 13.05
N SER A 175 -17.22 -14.14 13.78
CA SER A 175 -15.79 -14.43 13.93
C SER A 175 -15.49 -15.65 14.81
N LYS A 176 -16.50 -16.16 15.54
CA LYS A 176 -16.36 -17.27 16.49
C LYS A 176 -15.25 -16.96 17.52
N GLU A 177 -14.35 -17.91 17.77
CA GLU A 177 -13.25 -17.82 18.73
C GLU A 177 -11.99 -17.16 18.14
N LEU A 178 -12.01 -16.70 16.89
CA LEU A 178 -10.85 -16.07 16.29
C LEU A 178 -10.50 -14.75 17.00
N PRO A 179 -9.20 -14.37 17.02
CA PRO A 179 -8.73 -13.07 17.50
C PRO A 179 -9.50 -11.90 16.87
N LYS A 180 -10.05 -11.03 17.71
CA LYS A 180 -10.82 -9.86 17.27
C LYS A 180 -9.94 -8.61 17.28
N SER A 181 -10.08 -7.81 16.22
CA SER A 181 -9.35 -6.57 16.00
C SER A 181 -10.34 -5.40 15.87
N LEU A 182 -10.16 -4.37 16.68
CA LEU A 182 -10.95 -3.14 16.66
C LEU A 182 -10.07 -1.95 16.30
N ASP A 183 -10.45 -1.19 15.29
CA ASP A 183 -9.80 0.05 14.88
C ASP A 183 -10.79 1.20 15.04
N ILE A 184 -10.39 2.27 15.72
CA ILE A 184 -11.21 3.45 15.95
C ILE A 184 -10.44 4.64 15.38
N ASP A 185 -11.00 5.32 14.40
CA ASP A 185 -10.40 6.50 13.77
C ASP A 185 -11.34 7.70 13.90
N ALA A 186 -11.03 8.57 14.86
CA ALA A 186 -11.77 9.77 15.21
C ALA A 186 -11.11 11.02 14.59
N VAL A 187 -11.36 11.27 13.30
CA VAL A 187 -10.90 12.49 12.62
C VAL A 187 -11.68 13.71 13.13
N SER A 188 -10.96 14.72 13.65
CA SER A 188 -11.53 15.89 14.32
C SER A 188 -11.89 16.97 13.30
N GLN A 189 -13.14 16.96 12.84
CA GLN A 189 -13.76 18.19 12.35
C GLN A 189 -14.89 18.68 13.27
N TYR A 190 -15.23 17.92 14.33
CA TYR A 190 -16.33 18.29 15.23
C TYR A 190 -16.03 17.98 16.70
N PRO A 191 -16.38 18.89 17.64
CA PRO A 191 -16.12 18.76 19.07
C PRO A 191 -17.06 17.77 19.81
N GLN A 192 -17.79 16.89 19.13
CA GLN A 192 -18.75 16.01 19.80
C GLN A 192 -18.14 14.68 20.24
N LEU A 193 -17.23 14.75 21.21
CA LEU A 193 -16.70 13.60 21.97
C LEU A 193 -17.83 12.65 22.45
N GLY A 194 -19.01 13.21 22.72
CA GLY A 194 -20.22 12.47 23.09
C GLY A 194 -20.67 11.42 22.06
N HIS A 195 -20.49 11.67 20.76
CA HIS A 195 -20.85 10.67 19.74
C HIS A 195 -19.85 9.51 19.69
N VAL A 196 -18.56 9.79 19.87
CA VAL A 196 -17.56 8.71 19.96
C VAL A 196 -17.87 7.85 21.19
N LYS A 197 -18.18 8.49 22.32
CA LYS A 197 -18.58 7.77 23.54
C LYS A 197 -19.80 6.89 23.32
N SER A 198 -20.86 7.38 22.66
CA SER A 198 -22.08 6.59 22.43
C SER A 198 -21.88 5.40 21.49
N VAL A 199 -20.93 5.50 20.55
CA VAL A 199 -20.59 4.43 19.61
C VAL A 199 -19.59 3.44 20.21
N VAL A 200 -18.60 3.91 20.97
CA VAL A 200 -17.52 3.05 21.45
C VAL A 200 -17.92 2.29 22.71
N THR A 201 -18.66 2.92 23.63
CA THR A 201 -19.08 2.30 24.91
C THR A 201 -19.76 0.94 24.72
N PRO A 202 -20.70 0.74 23.77
CA PRO A 202 -21.35 -0.55 23.56
C PRO A 202 -20.42 -1.69 23.13
N VAL A 203 -19.29 -1.38 22.47
CA VAL A 203 -18.32 -2.40 22.05
C VAL A 203 -17.61 -2.99 23.25
N PHE A 204 -17.17 -2.13 24.17
CA PHE A 204 -16.39 -2.52 25.33
C PHE A 204 -17.24 -2.99 26.51
N ASN A 205 -18.55 -2.73 26.51
CA ASN A 205 -19.47 -3.28 27.51
C ASN A 205 -19.98 -4.69 27.20
N ASN A 206 -19.61 -5.25 26.05
CA ASN A 206 -20.03 -6.58 25.69
C ASN A 206 -19.02 -7.60 26.21
N GLU A 207 -19.42 -8.41 27.20
CA GLU A 207 -18.58 -9.46 27.79
C GLU A 207 -18.21 -10.56 26.77
N ASP A 208 -19.02 -10.74 25.72
CA ASP A 208 -18.79 -11.73 24.67
C ASP A 208 -17.69 -11.30 23.67
N ILE A 209 -17.27 -10.02 23.71
CA ILE A 209 -16.31 -9.45 22.77
C ILE A 209 -14.94 -9.30 23.42
N GLU A 210 -14.06 -10.24 23.09
CA GLU A 210 -12.67 -10.20 23.53
C GLU A 210 -11.77 -9.60 22.44
N ILE A 211 -11.43 -8.32 22.60
CA ILE A 211 -10.53 -7.63 21.69
C ILE A 211 -9.09 -8.02 22.00
N LYS A 212 -8.38 -8.56 21.01
CA LYS A 212 -6.95 -8.86 21.08
C LYS A 212 -6.08 -7.76 20.49
N ASN A 213 -6.60 -7.08 19.47
CA ASN A 213 -5.86 -6.02 18.80
C ASN A 213 -6.70 -4.74 18.78
N LEU A 214 -6.13 -3.66 19.30
CA LEU A 214 -6.81 -2.39 19.43
C LEU A 214 -5.99 -1.30 18.73
N ALA A 215 -6.62 -0.56 17.83
CA ALA A 215 -6.07 0.64 17.22
C ALA A 215 -6.94 1.85 17.56
N LEU A 216 -6.33 2.90 18.09
CA LEU A 216 -6.96 4.16 18.44
C LEU A 216 -6.25 5.28 17.69
N ARG A 217 -6.98 5.93 16.79
CA ARG A 217 -6.49 7.03 15.97
C ARG A 217 -7.38 8.24 16.14
N SER A 218 -6.74 9.38 16.19
CA SER A 218 -7.42 10.67 16.23
C SER A 218 -6.50 11.72 15.64
N ASP A 219 -7.05 12.86 15.25
CA ASP A 219 -6.22 14.03 15.01
C ASP A 219 -5.58 14.51 16.32
N ILE A 220 -6.34 14.44 17.42
CA ILE A 220 -5.90 14.75 18.78
C ILE A 220 -6.26 13.55 19.67
N LEU A 221 -5.27 12.74 20.04
CA LEU A 221 -5.50 11.48 20.74
C LEU A 221 -5.96 11.65 22.19
N ASN A 222 -5.45 12.65 22.91
CA ASN A 222 -5.75 12.80 24.35
C ASN A 222 -7.25 12.97 24.64
N PRO A 223 -8.02 13.83 23.96
CA PRO A 223 -9.47 13.93 24.16
C PRO A 223 -10.19 12.60 23.93
N LEU A 224 -9.79 11.83 22.91
CA LEU A 224 -10.36 10.50 22.66
C LEU A 224 -10.13 9.61 23.89
N LEU A 225 -8.88 9.53 24.37
CA LEU A 225 -8.52 8.69 25.51
C LEU A 225 -9.18 9.12 26.81
N HIS A 226 -9.30 10.43 27.06
CA HIS A 226 -10.07 10.97 28.19
C HIS A 226 -11.54 10.58 28.13
N GLY A 227 -12.15 10.67 26.93
CA GLY A 227 -13.51 10.21 26.69
C GLY A 227 -13.71 8.71 26.93
N LEU A 228 -12.66 7.90 26.69
CA LEU A 228 -12.66 6.47 27.02
C LEU A 228 -12.36 6.20 28.50
N GLY A 229 -11.66 7.11 29.20
CA GLY A 229 -11.27 6.97 30.60
C GLY A 229 -12.34 7.37 31.62
N THR A 230 -13.31 8.22 31.25
CA THR A 230 -14.22 8.90 32.19
C THR A 230 -15.72 8.60 31.96
N PRO A 231 -16.49 8.21 33.00
CA PRO A 231 -16.14 7.50 34.25
C PRO A 231 -15.98 5.98 34.03
N ALA A 232 -15.18 5.34 34.89
CA ALA A 232 -14.88 3.89 34.86
C ALA A 232 -16.13 2.98 34.94
N GLU A 233 -17.26 3.49 35.44
CA GLU A 233 -18.53 2.77 35.59
C GLU A 233 -19.14 2.33 34.25
N LEU A 234 -18.74 2.97 33.15
CA LEU A 234 -19.33 2.72 31.83
C LEU A 234 -18.60 1.66 31.01
N TRP A 235 -17.53 1.05 31.51
CA TRP A 235 -16.70 0.11 30.75
C TRP A 235 -16.58 -1.20 31.51
N ASN A 236 -16.66 -2.32 30.81
CA ASN A 236 -16.24 -3.58 31.40
C ASN A 236 -14.72 -3.50 31.72
N PRO A 237 -14.29 -3.61 32.99
CA PRO A 237 -12.87 -3.54 33.35
C PRO A 237 -12.05 -4.67 32.71
N ASN A 238 -12.72 -5.74 32.24
CA ASN A 238 -12.10 -6.86 31.56
C ASN A 238 -11.91 -6.64 30.06
N ALA A 239 -12.52 -5.60 29.46
CA ALA A 239 -12.56 -5.44 28.01
C ALA A 239 -11.16 -5.33 27.37
N PHE A 240 -10.19 -4.83 28.14
CA PHE A 240 -8.80 -4.66 27.70
C PHE A 240 -7.87 -5.78 28.15
N ARG A 241 -8.31 -6.69 29.04
CA ARG A 241 -7.43 -7.70 29.68
C ARG A 241 -6.77 -8.67 28.71
N ARG A 242 -7.37 -8.86 27.53
CA ARG A 242 -6.88 -9.74 26.45
C ARG A 242 -6.24 -8.98 25.30
N VAL A 243 -6.10 -7.65 25.39
CA VAL A 243 -5.42 -6.85 24.37
C VAL A 243 -3.93 -7.18 24.38
N GLU A 244 -3.47 -7.78 23.29
CA GLU A 244 -2.08 -8.18 23.06
C GLU A 244 -1.33 -7.16 22.18
N SER A 245 -2.06 -6.40 21.36
CA SER A 245 -1.53 -5.37 20.45
C SER A 245 -2.28 -4.06 20.57
N LEU A 246 -1.56 -2.97 20.78
CA LEU A 246 -2.10 -1.62 20.87
C LEU A 246 -1.43 -0.71 19.83
N VAL A 247 -2.23 0.04 19.09
CA VAL A 247 -1.79 1.10 18.17
C VAL A 247 -2.40 2.42 18.62
N LEU A 248 -1.54 3.40 18.89
CA LEU A 248 -1.91 4.76 19.27
C LEU A 248 -1.41 5.73 18.19
N TYR A 249 -2.32 6.49 17.60
CA TYR A 249 -2.00 7.45 16.54
C TYR A 249 -2.67 8.81 16.81
N SER A 250 -1.86 9.86 16.94
CA SER A 250 -2.28 11.27 16.91
C SER A 250 -1.64 11.96 15.73
N ARG A 251 -2.44 12.62 14.87
CA ARG A 251 -1.88 13.42 13.76
C ARG A 251 -1.21 14.69 14.28
N VAL A 252 -1.83 15.33 15.26
CA VAL A 252 -1.39 16.59 15.87
C VAL A 252 -0.86 16.30 17.27
N ALA A 253 0.24 16.95 17.64
CA ALA A 253 0.68 16.95 19.02
C ALA A 253 -0.26 17.85 19.83
N SER A 254 -0.88 17.33 20.88
CA SER A 254 -1.45 18.16 21.94
C SER A 254 -0.55 18.13 23.16
N GLU A 255 -0.63 19.16 23.99
CA GLU A 255 0.03 19.12 25.30
C GLU A 255 -0.47 17.90 26.10
N PRO A 256 0.43 17.22 26.82
CA PRO A 256 0.00 16.17 27.74
C PRO A 256 -0.96 16.78 28.76
N SER A 257 -2.11 16.12 28.97
CA SER A 257 -2.92 16.44 30.15
C SER A 257 -2.10 16.10 31.39
N GLN A 258 -2.20 16.91 32.45
CA GLN A 258 -1.61 16.58 33.74
C GLN A 258 -2.24 15.31 34.35
N GLU A 259 -3.46 14.98 33.93
CA GLU A 259 -4.14 13.75 34.35
C GLU A 259 -3.61 12.52 33.61
N GLU A 260 -3.27 11.51 34.39
CA GLU A 260 -2.82 10.19 33.92
C GLU A 260 -3.94 9.50 33.11
N ILE A 261 -3.59 8.95 31.96
CA ILE A 261 -4.52 8.21 31.11
C ILE A 261 -4.67 6.77 31.65
N GLY A 262 -5.51 6.63 32.67
CA GLY A 262 -5.66 5.39 33.45
C GLY A 262 -6.28 4.19 32.71
N ILE A 263 -6.80 4.37 31.49
CA ILE A 263 -7.35 3.27 30.68
C ILE A 263 -6.29 2.22 30.33
N PHE A 264 -5.02 2.62 30.30
CA PHE A 264 -3.90 1.77 29.94
C PHE A 264 -3.16 1.15 31.12
N SER A 265 -3.73 1.23 32.33
CA SER A 265 -3.07 0.73 33.53
C SER A 265 -2.61 -0.74 33.39
N PRO A 266 -1.52 -1.14 34.07
CA PRO A 266 -0.96 -2.49 33.94
C PRO A 266 -1.98 -3.60 34.23
N GLU A 267 -2.92 -3.36 35.15
CA GLU A 267 -3.99 -4.29 35.49
C GLU A 267 -4.99 -4.51 34.34
N ARG A 268 -5.26 -3.47 33.56
CA ARG A 268 -6.16 -3.52 32.41
C ARG A 268 -5.49 -4.12 31.19
N LEU A 269 -4.19 -3.88 31.00
CA LEU A 269 -3.41 -4.30 29.82
C LEU A 269 -2.37 -5.37 30.12
N LYS A 270 -2.65 -6.29 31.05
CA LYS A 270 -1.72 -7.35 31.46
C LYS A 270 -1.20 -8.23 30.31
N ALA A 271 -2.02 -8.44 29.28
CA ALA A 271 -1.69 -9.24 28.10
C ALA A 271 -0.95 -8.44 27.01
N LEU A 272 -0.77 -7.13 27.18
CA LEU A 272 -0.14 -6.30 26.16
C LEU A 272 1.31 -6.73 25.96
N ARG A 273 1.66 -6.98 24.70
CA ARG A 273 3.01 -7.37 24.27
C ARG A 273 3.53 -6.45 23.17
N ARG A 274 2.64 -5.86 22.37
CA ARG A 274 2.96 -5.10 21.16
C ARG A 274 2.38 -3.69 21.24
N LEU A 275 3.21 -2.68 21.02
CA LEU A 275 2.82 -1.27 21.03
C LEU A 275 3.37 -0.54 19.81
N SER A 276 2.49 0.05 19.02
CA SER A 276 2.84 1.09 18.05
C SER A 276 2.33 2.43 18.56
N PHE A 277 3.23 3.42 18.66
CA PHE A 277 2.92 4.73 19.19
C PHE A 277 3.38 5.82 18.23
N ARG A 278 2.44 6.67 17.85
CA ARG A 278 2.73 7.89 17.10
C ARG A 278 1.85 9.01 17.63
N TYR A 279 2.48 10.10 18.03
CA TYR A 279 1.80 11.26 18.53
C TYR A 279 2.45 12.54 17.98
N GLY A 280 1.77 13.16 17.02
CA GLY A 280 2.33 14.30 16.30
C GLY A 280 3.68 13.99 15.65
N HIS A 281 4.50 15.03 15.47
CA HIS A 281 5.86 14.90 14.95
C HIS A 281 6.86 14.59 16.05
N THR A 282 6.89 15.38 17.12
CA THR A 282 7.83 15.27 18.23
C THR A 282 7.05 15.12 19.54
N LEU A 283 7.52 14.22 20.41
CA LEU A 283 6.96 14.02 21.74
C LEU A 283 7.46 15.10 22.69
N SER A 284 6.56 15.63 23.51
CA SER A 284 6.95 16.46 24.65
C SER A 284 7.64 15.62 25.72
N ARG A 285 8.55 16.22 26.49
CA ARG A 285 9.20 15.55 27.63
C ARG A 285 8.17 15.07 28.66
N GLY A 286 8.40 13.88 29.23
CA GLY A 286 7.50 13.22 30.19
C GLY A 286 6.22 12.65 29.58
N MET A 287 6.02 12.80 28.26
CA MET A 287 4.79 12.38 27.60
C MET A 287 4.58 10.87 27.68
N LEU A 288 5.63 10.05 27.57
CA LEU A 288 5.50 8.60 27.63
C LEU A 288 5.03 8.12 29.01
N ASP A 289 5.40 8.83 30.07
CA ASP A 289 4.99 8.50 31.43
C ASP A 289 3.51 8.85 31.72
N THR A 290 2.86 9.68 30.90
CA THR A 290 1.42 9.99 31.04
C THR A 290 0.50 8.84 30.65
N TYR A 291 1.01 7.91 29.84
CA TYR A 291 0.31 6.68 29.48
C TYR A 291 0.79 5.59 30.42
N ALA A 292 -0.09 5.11 31.30
CA ALA A 292 0.17 4.09 32.31
C ALA A 292 0.49 2.68 31.74
N ILE A 293 1.21 2.61 30.62
CA ILE A 293 1.46 1.41 29.82
C ILE A 293 2.37 0.44 30.60
N PRO A 294 2.10 -0.88 30.56
CA PRO A 294 2.95 -1.89 31.18
C PRO A 294 4.24 -2.14 30.38
N TRP A 295 5.14 -1.16 30.36
CA TRP A 295 6.37 -1.15 29.55
C TRP A 295 7.23 -2.42 29.69
N LYS A 296 7.34 -2.97 30.90
CA LYS A 296 8.11 -4.20 31.19
C LYS A 296 7.62 -5.43 30.44
N ASN A 297 6.35 -5.47 30.07
CA ASN A 297 5.72 -6.61 29.40
C ASN A 297 5.85 -6.55 27.88
N LEU A 298 6.29 -5.41 27.33
CA LEU A 298 6.36 -5.22 25.90
C LEU A 298 7.56 -5.98 25.32
N THR A 299 7.25 -6.82 24.33
CA THR A 299 8.25 -7.52 23.50
C THR A 299 8.53 -6.76 22.22
N HIS A 300 7.71 -5.76 21.91
CA HIS A 300 7.53 -5.28 20.56
C HIS A 300 7.07 -3.82 20.63
N VAL A 301 7.97 -2.87 20.34
CA VAL A 301 7.70 -1.42 20.51
C VAL A 301 8.12 -0.62 19.29
N ALA A 302 7.21 0.16 18.69
CA ALA A 302 7.53 1.08 17.61
C ALA A 302 7.02 2.46 17.99
N ILE A 303 7.94 3.40 18.21
CA ILE A 303 7.61 4.80 18.47
C ILE A 303 8.12 5.60 17.29
N THR A 304 7.19 6.04 16.43
CA THR A 304 7.50 6.75 15.18
C THR A 304 7.26 8.26 15.28
N SER A 305 7.22 8.78 16.50
CA SER A 305 7.34 10.21 16.79
C SER A 305 8.73 10.46 17.33
N TRP A 306 9.29 11.63 17.05
CA TRP A 306 10.60 12.03 17.52
C TRP A 306 10.61 12.12 19.05
N ILE A 307 11.31 11.21 19.70
CA ILE A 307 11.52 11.17 21.15
C ILE A 307 12.77 11.99 21.45
N PRO A 308 12.71 13.00 22.32
CA PRO A 308 13.93 13.66 22.80
C PRO A 308 14.89 12.61 23.38
N ILE A 309 16.18 12.69 23.04
CA ILE A 309 17.18 11.68 23.43
C ILE A 309 17.20 11.40 24.95
N GLU A 310 17.03 12.44 25.76
CA GLU A 310 16.98 12.31 27.23
C GLU A 310 15.76 11.53 27.71
N GLU A 311 14.60 11.73 27.06
CA GLU A 311 13.40 10.93 27.34
C GLU A 311 13.64 9.48 26.93
N TRP A 312 14.27 9.24 25.77
CA TRP A 312 14.59 7.89 25.29
C TRP A 312 15.54 7.16 26.24
N LYS A 313 16.59 7.80 26.73
CA LYS A 313 17.55 7.23 27.69
C LYS A 313 16.89 6.80 29.00
N GLN A 314 15.94 7.58 29.50
CA GLN A 314 15.19 7.24 30.72
C GLN A 314 14.17 6.11 30.48
N PHE A 315 13.57 6.11 29.29
CA PHE A 315 12.49 5.21 28.92
C PHE A 315 12.98 3.82 28.52
N PHE A 316 13.98 3.74 27.66
CA PHE A 316 14.42 2.49 27.02
C PHE A 316 14.81 1.38 28.03
N PRO A 317 15.51 1.66 29.14
CA PRO A 317 15.79 0.68 30.20
C PRO A 317 14.54 0.03 30.82
N LYS A 318 13.36 0.67 30.76
CA LYS A 318 12.11 0.12 31.29
C LYS A 318 11.60 -1.08 30.46
N LEU A 319 12.15 -1.32 29.25
CA LEU A 319 11.74 -2.35 28.30
C LEU A 319 12.54 -3.66 28.45
N GLY A 320 12.46 -4.30 29.61
CA GLY A 320 13.27 -5.49 29.93
C GLY A 320 12.97 -6.75 29.09
N SER A 321 11.77 -6.86 28.51
CA SER A 321 11.36 -8.04 27.71
C SER A 321 11.40 -7.79 26.19
N LEU A 322 12.06 -6.73 25.76
CA LEU A 322 12.01 -6.27 24.37
C LEU A 322 12.68 -7.29 23.44
N GLU A 323 11.98 -7.69 22.38
CA GLU A 323 12.46 -8.57 21.32
C GLU A 323 12.69 -7.82 20.01
N ARG A 324 11.81 -6.85 19.69
CA ARG A 324 11.91 -6.01 18.49
C ARG A 324 11.54 -4.57 18.76
N ALA A 325 12.29 -3.62 18.22
CA ALA A 325 11.99 -2.21 18.44
C ALA A 325 12.31 -1.26 17.29
N ILE A 326 11.52 -0.19 17.18
CA ILE A 326 11.74 0.96 16.28
C ILE A 326 11.62 2.24 17.10
N PHE A 327 12.66 3.08 17.09
CA PHE A 327 12.63 4.38 17.75
C PHE A 327 13.10 5.49 16.82
N TYR A 328 12.39 6.61 16.88
CA TYR A 328 12.74 7.86 16.26
C TYR A 328 13.21 8.82 17.35
N ILE A 329 14.45 9.27 17.29
CA ILE A 329 15.12 9.98 18.38
C ILE A 329 15.55 11.35 17.88
N ALA A 330 15.05 12.42 18.50
CA ALA A 330 15.54 13.78 18.30
C ALA A 330 16.72 14.04 19.24
N VAL A 331 17.85 14.45 18.67
CA VAL A 331 19.04 14.85 19.40
C VAL A 331 19.03 16.37 19.46
N GLU A 332 18.70 16.90 20.63
CA GLU A 332 18.75 18.31 20.95
C GLU A 332 20.00 18.56 21.82
N LEU A 333 20.78 19.59 21.52
CA LEU A 333 21.92 19.99 22.35
C LEU A 333 21.38 20.63 23.64
N SER A 334 21.60 19.97 24.78
CA SER A 334 21.53 20.67 26.07
C SER A 334 22.94 21.08 26.47
N ASP A 335 23.17 22.38 26.64
CA ASP A 335 24.48 22.94 27.02
C ASP A 335 24.98 22.47 28.41
N ASP A 336 24.11 21.84 29.22
CA ASP A 336 24.30 21.71 30.67
C ASP A 336 24.30 20.28 31.23
N ASP A 337 24.39 19.20 30.42
CA ASP A 337 24.35 17.84 30.99
C ASP A 337 25.76 17.21 31.16
N PRO A 338 26.37 17.29 32.36
CA PRO A 338 27.61 16.57 32.63
C PRO A 338 27.35 15.07 32.57
N PHE A 339 28.01 14.36 31.65
CA PHE A 339 27.98 12.90 31.45
C PHE A 339 27.56 12.11 32.70
N GLN A 340 26.27 11.89 32.90
CA GLN A 340 25.79 11.06 33.98
C GLN A 340 26.00 9.61 33.57
N VAL A 341 26.85 8.90 34.31
CA VAL A 341 27.09 7.47 34.08
C VAL A 341 25.83 6.71 34.49
N HIS A 342 25.01 6.33 33.53
CA HIS A 342 23.86 5.47 33.79
C HIS A 342 24.30 4.01 33.97
N PRO A 343 23.61 3.24 34.85
CA PRO A 343 23.88 1.82 34.99
C PRO A 343 23.62 1.08 33.68
N VAL A 344 24.53 0.15 33.35
CA VAL A 344 24.45 -0.74 32.19
C VAL A 344 23.11 -1.47 32.18
N SER A 345 22.23 -1.13 31.24
CA SER A 345 20.95 -1.81 31.07
C SER A 345 21.11 -2.94 30.05
N GLN A 346 20.56 -4.12 30.36
CA GLN A 346 20.64 -5.29 29.49
C GLN A 346 19.27 -5.60 28.88
N HIS A 347 19.25 -5.85 27.57
CA HIS A 347 18.08 -6.34 26.85
C HIS A 347 18.40 -7.72 26.27
N PRO A 348 18.27 -8.79 27.08
CA PRO A 348 18.79 -10.11 26.71
C PRO A 348 18.05 -10.75 25.53
N THR A 349 16.80 -10.35 25.27
CA THR A 349 15.92 -10.91 24.23
C THR A 349 15.87 -10.08 22.95
N LEU A 350 16.50 -8.89 22.93
CA LEU A 350 16.39 -7.96 21.81
C LEU A 350 17.13 -8.52 20.59
N SER A 351 16.38 -8.82 19.53
CA SER A 351 16.87 -9.47 18.31
C SER A 351 16.83 -8.54 17.09
N ASP A 352 15.90 -7.59 17.05
CA ASP A 352 15.77 -6.58 15.98
C ASP A 352 15.64 -5.17 16.57
N LEU A 353 16.56 -4.27 16.21
CA LEU A 353 16.55 -2.88 16.67
C LEU A 353 16.70 -1.93 15.48
N THR A 354 15.77 -0.97 15.39
CA THR A 354 15.83 0.13 14.42
C THR A 354 15.88 1.46 15.17
N LEU A 355 16.93 2.23 14.96
CA LEU A 355 17.12 3.56 15.55
C LEU A 355 17.30 4.59 14.44
N ILE A 356 16.44 5.60 14.47
CA ILE A 356 16.45 6.66 13.49
C ILE A 356 16.62 7.98 14.22
N PHE A 357 17.66 8.73 13.92
CA PHE A 357 18.01 9.96 14.60
C PHE A 357 17.58 11.19 13.78
N GLN A 358 17.23 12.27 14.45
CA GLN A 358 17.08 13.59 13.84
C GLN A 358 17.99 14.55 14.59
N THR A 359 18.74 15.33 13.84
CA THR A 359 19.66 16.34 14.37
C THR A 359 19.18 17.72 13.96
N SER A 360 18.98 18.63 14.92
CA SER A 360 18.61 20.02 14.63
C SER A 360 19.79 20.88 14.15
N ASP A 361 21.00 20.54 14.60
CA ASP A 361 22.17 21.41 14.49
C ASP A 361 23.34 20.77 13.74
N ASP A 362 24.04 21.60 12.95
CA ASP A 362 25.26 21.23 12.22
C ASP A 362 26.46 20.92 13.14
N TYR A 363 26.32 21.11 14.45
CA TYR A 363 27.40 21.07 15.44
C TYR A 363 27.46 19.81 16.29
N LEU A 364 26.64 18.81 16.03
CA LEU A 364 26.53 17.66 16.92
C LEU A 364 27.79 16.79 16.96
N ALA A 365 28.17 16.43 18.19
CA ALA A 365 29.06 15.32 18.48
C ALA A 365 28.45 14.01 17.99
N ALA A 366 29.29 12.98 17.87
CA ALA A 366 28.84 11.63 17.58
C ALA A 366 27.68 11.23 18.52
N VAL A 367 26.65 10.60 17.97
CA VAL A 367 25.61 9.94 18.74
C VAL A 367 26.26 8.75 19.45
N ALA A 368 26.58 8.96 20.72
CA ALA A 368 27.13 7.92 21.59
C ALA A 368 26.01 6.99 22.05
N PHE A 369 26.21 5.70 21.86
CA PHE A 369 25.36 4.70 22.48
C PHE A 369 25.70 4.62 23.96
N GLU A 370 24.68 4.66 24.82
CA GLU A 370 24.86 4.29 26.23
C GLU A 370 25.36 2.82 26.31
N PRO A 371 25.98 2.41 27.43
CA PRO A 371 26.51 1.06 27.60
C PRO A 371 25.37 0.05 27.79
N TYR A 372 24.65 -0.24 26.71
CA TYR A 372 23.58 -1.22 26.66
C TYR A 372 24.12 -2.58 26.19
N GLY A 373 23.62 -3.66 26.78
CA GLY A 373 23.91 -5.02 26.33
C GLY A 373 22.77 -5.61 25.50
N PHE A 374 23.04 -6.05 24.26
CA PHE A 374 22.04 -6.73 23.41
C PHE A 374 22.51 -8.11 22.94
N PRO A 375 22.76 -9.08 23.84
CA PRO A 375 23.46 -10.32 23.50
C PRO A 375 22.81 -11.15 22.37
N GLN A 376 21.51 -10.98 22.11
CA GLN A 376 20.76 -11.67 21.05
C GLN A 376 20.51 -10.81 19.79
N LEU A 377 21.11 -9.62 19.68
CA LEU A 377 20.83 -8.71 18.57
C LEU A 377 21.37 -9.29 17.25
N GLN A 378 20.44 -9.54 16.33
CA GLN A 378 20.71 -10.12 15.01
C GLN A 378 20.51 -9.10 13.89
N HIS A 379 19.57 -8.17 14.05
CA HIS A 379 19.23 -7.16 13.06
C HIS A 379 19.36 -5.77 13.66
N LEU A 380 20.18 -4.92 13.04
CA LEU A 380 20.36 -3.53 13.46
C LEU A 380 20.15 -2.62 12.25
N ARG A 381 19.24 -1.65 12.40
CA ARG A 381 18.99 -0.62 11.42
C ARG A 381 19.27 0.74 12.04
N LEU A 382 20.17 1.50 11.42
CA LEU A 382 20.55 2.82 11.87
C LEU A 382 20.27 3.82 10.76
N GLY A 383 19.78 5.00 11.13
CA GLY A 383 19.61 6.08 10.17
C GLY A 383 19.57 7.43 10.88
N ALA A 384 19.75 8.51 10.12
CA ALA A 384 19.78 9.86 10.66
C ALA A 384 19.26 10.88 9.63
N TYR A 385 18.43 11.85 10.01
CA TYR A 385 17.91 12.93 9.13
C TYR A 385 18.65 14.25 9.27
N GLN A 386 18.52 15.09 8.24
CA GLN A 386 18.80 16.54 8.27
C GLN A 386 20.25 16.95 8.49
N GLN A 387 21.19 16.01 8.39
CA GLN A 387 22.60 16.33 8.53
C GLN A 387 23.22 16.74 7.19
N ARG A 388 23.29 18.05 6.92
CA ARG A 388 24.22 18.58 5.93
C ARG A 388 25.55 18.83 6.63
N LEU A 389 26.27 17.76 6.95
CA LEU A 389 27.59 17.91 7.53
C LEU A 389 28.42 18.83 6.64
N SER A 390 28.88 19.93 7.23
CA SER A 390 30.06 20.61 6.72
C SER A 390 31.16 19.55 6.71
N LEU A 391 31.58 19.13 5.51
CA LEU A 391 32.60 18.12 5.19
C LEU A 391 33.96 18.30 5.90
N THR A 392 34.08 19.32 6.74
CA THR A 392 35.31 19.73 7.41
C THR A 392 35.65 18.89 8.64
N ARG A 393 34.74 18.06 9.17
CA ARG A 393 35.01 17.29 10.40
C ARG A 393 34.93 15.78 10.20
N ASN A 394 36.04 15.10 10.51
CA ASN A 394 36.24 13.64 10.45
C ASN A 394 35.57 12.86 11.61
N HIS A 395 34.46 13.33 12.18
CA HIS A 395 33.84 12.63 13.31
C HIS A 395 32.92 11.50 12.84
N ALA A 396 32.94 10.38 13.56
CA ALA A 396 31.96 9.31 13.42
C ALA A 396 30.58 9.85 13.81
N PHE A 397 29.54 9.56 13.02
CA PHE A 397 28.18 9.95 13.41
C PHE A 397 27.65 9.08 14.54
N PHE A 398 27.93 7.78 14.48
CA PHE A 398 27.61 6.84 15.56
C PHE A 398 28.89 6.41 16.24
N ASP A 399 28.94 6.56 17.56
CA ASP A 399 29.93 5.90 18.38
C ASP A 399 29.34 4.59 18.92
N LEU A 400 29.73 3.49 18.28
CA LEU A 400 29.30 2.13 18.64
C LEU A 400 30.24 1.45 19.65
N HIS A 401 31.26 2.14 20.17
CA HIS A 401 32.26 1.53 21.04
C HIS A 401 31.62 0.86 22.26
N ASN A 402 30.59 1.48 22.83
CA ASN A 402 29.89 0.98 24.01
C ASN A 402 29.05 -0.29 23.75
N ILE A 403 28.74 -0.60 22.50
CA ILE A 403 27.97 -1.80 22.12
C ILE A 403 28.80 -2.81 21.32
N GLN A 404 30.12 -2.61 21.19
CA GLN A 404 31.00 -3.43 20.35
C GLN A 404 30.90 -4.94 20.63
N ASN A 405 30.79 -5.34 21.90
CA ASN A 405 30.71 -6.76 22.29
C ASN A 405 29.47 -7.46 21.73
N THR A 406 28.42 -6.67 21.49
CA THR A 406 27.14 -7.15 21.00
C THR A 406 27.14 -7.33 19.48
N LEU A 407 27.90 -6.50 18.77
CA LEU A 407 27.91 -6.44 17.31
C LEU A 407 28.48 -7.70 16.64
N ASN A 408 29.22 -8.53 17.39
CA ASN A 408 29.74 -9.80 16.91
C ASN A 408 28.65 -10.82 16.48
N ASN A 409 27.45 -10.73 17.06
CA ASN A 409 26.33 -11.63 16.73
C ASN A 409 25.42 -11.07 15.61
N LEU A 410 25.75 -9.89 15.09
CA LEU A 410 24.91 -9.21 14.12
C LEU A 410 24.96 -9.93 12.77
N THR A 411 23.79 -10.34 12.28
CA THR A 411 23.64 -11.02 10.98
C THR A 411 23.14 -10.09 9.89
N SER A 412 22.47 -9.00 10.27
CA SER A 412 21.95 -8.00 9.34
C SER A 412 22.19 -6.58 9.84
N LEU A 413 22.79 -5.76 8.98
CA LEU A 413 23.01 -4.33 9.22
C LEU A 413 22.37 -3.52 8.10
N SER A 414 21.59 -2.51 8.45
CA SER A 414 21.03 -1.55 7.50
C SER A 414 21.39 -0.13 7.92
N LEU A 415 22.08 0.61 7.07
CA LEU A 415 22.33 2.04 7.21
C LEU A 415 21.34 2.78 6.30
N CYS A 416 20.23 3.25 6.86
CA CYS A 416 19.05 3.71 6.12
C CYS A 416 19.29 5.02 5.33
N PRO A 417 18.68 5.16 4.13
CA PRO A 417 18.83 6.32 3.26
C PRO A 417 18.08 7.55 3.76
N LEU A 418 18.72 8.33 4.63
CA LEU A 418 18.08 9.43 5.33
C LEU A 418 18.81 10.76 5.14
N SER A 419 19.11 11.20 3.92
CA SER A 419 19.79 12.49 3.68
C SER A 419 21.15 12.68 4.38
N TRP A 420 21.67 11.65 5.06
CA TRP A 420 22.91 11.69 5.81
C TRP A 420 24.10 11.31 4.91
N GLU A 421 25.12 12.18 4.93
CA GLU A 421 26.43 11.96 4.34
C GLU A 421 27.45 11.53 5.40
N THR A 422 28.19 10.44 5.19
CA THR A 422 29.22 9.97 6.14
C THR A 422 30.52 9.62 5.44
N PRO A 423 31.69 9.95 6.01
CA PRO A 423 32.96 9.42 5.56
C PRO A 423 32.96 7.89 5.52
N ALA A 424 33.53 7.31 4.46
CA ALA A 424 33.64 5.85 4.31
C ALA A 424 34.36 5.19 5.50
N LYS A 425 35.33 5.88 6.12
CA LYS A 425 36.05 5.43 7.32
C LYS A 425 35.09 5.02 8.44
N ASN A 426 34.05 5.81 8.68
CA ASN A 426 33.10 5.56 9.77
C ASN A 426 32.28 4.28 9.49
N ILE A 427 31.90 4.05 8.23
CA ILE A 427 31.19 2.82 7.84
C ILE A 427 32.12 1.62 8.00
N ILE A 428 33.38 1.75 7.56
CA ILE A 428 34.39 0.68 7.70
C ILE A 428 34.61 0.33 9.18
N GLU A 429 34.68 1.31 10.08
CA GLU A 429 34.77 1.08 11.53
C GLU A 429 33.58 0.24 12.05
N ILE A 430 32.36 0.52 11.60
CA ILE A 430 31.17 -0.28 11.96
C ILE A 430 31.29 -1.72 11.41
N LEU A 431 31.75 -1.88 10.17
CA LEU A 431 31.89 -3.17 9.51
C LEU A 431 32.97 -4.05 10.17
N ILE A 432 34.05 -3.44 10.69
CA ILE A 432 35.09 -4.15 11.44
C ILE A 432 34.51 -4.78 12.72
N LEU A 433 33.56 -4.10 13.37
CA LEU A 433 32.90 -4.58 14.58
C LEU A 433 31.83 -5.64 14.34
N THR A 434 31.53 -5.99 13.08
CA THR A 434 30.38 -6.84 12.71
C THR A 434 30.76 -8.01 11.79
N PRO A 435 31.76 -8.85 12.15
CA PRO A 435 32.33 -9.85 11.25
C PRO A 435 31.34 -10.93 10.75
N SER A 436 30.27 -11.19 11.51
CA SER A 436 29.27 -12.23 11.24
C SER A 436 28.13 -11.79 10.31
N LEU A 437 28.24 -10.63 9.67
CA LEU A 437 27.17 -10.10 8.82
C LEU A 437 26.92 -11.00 7.60
N LEU A 438 25.65 -11.36 7.41
CA LEU A 438 25.13 -12.09 6.26
C LEU A 438 24.44 -11.16 5.25
N SER A 439 23.78 -10.09 5.73
CA SER A 439 23.06 -9.13 4.91
C SER A 439 23.43 -7.70 5.30
N LEU A 440 23.82 -6.90 4.30
CA LEU A 440 24.22 -5.51 4.49
C LEU A 440 23.47 -4.61 3.51
N THR A 441 22.78 -3.60 4.04
CA THR A 441 22.15 -2.53 3.26
C THR A 441 22.79 -1.19 3.60
N ILE A 442 23.27 -0.46 2.59
CA ILE A 442 23.86 0.87 2.75
C ILE A 442 23.10 1.85 1.87
N GLY A 443 22.43 2.81 2.50
CA GLY A 443 21.70 3.89 1.82
C GLY A 443 22.27 5.29 2.07
N VAL A 444 23.47 5.39 2.66
CA VAL A 444 24.08 6.68 3.00
C VAL A 444 24.88 7.26 1.83
N SER A 445 25.01 8.60 1.78
CA SER A 445 25.87 9.27 0.80
C SER A 445 27.33 9.17 1.28
N THR A 446 28.17 8.48 0.51
CA THR A 446 29.58 8.23 0.87
C THR A 446 30.45 7.94 -0.35
N ASN A 447 31.76 7.84 -0.12
CA ASN A 447 32.70 7.31 -1.10
C ASN A 447 32.71 5.78 -1.03
N TYR A 448 31.88 5.15 -1.85
CA TYR A 448 31.71 3.70 -1.91
C TYR A 448 32.96 2.99 -2.43
N ASP A 449 33.74 3.61 -3.32
CA ASP A 449 34.97 2.99 -3.83
C ASP A 449 35.94 2.69 -2.68
N ARG A 450 36.04 3.57 -1.68
CA ARG A 450 36.83 3.33 -0.46
C ARG A 450 36.32 2.17 0.38
N ILE A 451 35.01 1.93 0.40
CA ILE A 451 34.43 0.79 1.11
C ILE A 451 34.71 -0.49 0.31
N PHE A 452 34.58 -0.45 -1.02
CA PHE A 452 34.87 -1.58 -1.90
C PHE A 452 36.34 -2.02 -1.81
N GLU A 453 37.28 -1.09 -1.71
CA GLU A 453 38.70 -1.39 -1.45
C GLU A 453 38.91 -2.27 -0.21
N GLN A 454 38.05 -2.15 0.82
CA GLN A 454 38.14 -2.95 2.05
C GLN A 454 37.38 -4.29 1.97
N PHE A 455 36.42 -4.41 1.05
CA PHE A 455 35.70 -5.66 0.80
C PHE A 455 36.50 -6.65 -0.04
N GLN A 456 37.43 -6.14 -0.86
CA GLN A 456 38.33 -6.97 -1.64
C GLN A 456 39.13 -7.89 -0.71
N VAL A 457 39.31 -9.12 -1.15
CA VAL A 457 40.10 -10.10 -0.41
C VAL A 457 41.55 -9.69 -0.53
N ASP A 458 42.21 -9.41 0.58
CA ASP A 458 43.62 -9.09 0.56
C ASP A 458 44.46 -10.33 0.22
N TRP A 459 45.76 -10.11 0.01
CA TRP A 459 46.72 -11.16 -0.28
C TRP A 459 46.91 -12.19 0.86
N ASN A 460 46.39 -11.89 2.06
CA ASN A 460 46.38 -12.81 3.21
C ASN A 460 45.05 -13.58 3.33
N GLY A 461 44.12 -13.39 2.40
CA GLY A 461 42.80 -14.02 2.46
C GLY A 461 41.86 -13.37 3.49
N PHE A 462 42.21 -12.20 4.01
CA PHE A 462 41.34 -11.41 4.88
C PHE A 462 40.37 -10.60 4.03
N ALA A 463 39.10 -10.60 4.41
CA ALA A 463 38.09 -9.74 3.83
C ALA A 463 37.21 -9.16 4.94
N LEU A 464 36.84 -7.89 4.79
CA LEU A 464 35.85 -7.27 5.65
C LEU A 464 34.53 -8.05 5.52
N VAL A 465 33.89 -8.35 6.67
CA VAL A 465 32.66 -9.14 6.77
C VAL A 465 32.67 -10.40 5.90
N PRO A 466 33.49 -11.40 6.24
CA PRO A 466 33.72 -12.58 5.39
C PRO A 466 32.46 -13.42 5.16
N SER A 467 31.45 -13.33 6.04
CA SER A 467 30.21 -14.10 5.93
C SER A 467 29.14 -13.46 5.03
N LEU A 468 29.40 -12.30 4.42
CA LEU A 468 28.40 -11.54 3.68
C LEU A 468 27.86 -12.31 2.47
N GLU A 469 26.54 -12.50 2.41
CA GLU A 469 25.84 -13.18 1.30
C GLU A 469 24.93 -12.23 0.51
N GLU A 470 24.38 -11.20 1.15
CA GLU A 470 23.50 -10.21 0.53
C GLU A 470 24.06 -8.79 0.72
N PHE A 471 24.21 -8.07 -0.39
CA PHE A 471 24.69 -6.69 -0.37
C PHE A 471 23.76 -5.76 -1.16
N VAL A 472 23.32 -4.68 -0.52
CA VAL A 472 22.40 -3.71 -1.10
C VAL A 472 22.95 -2.30 -0.94
N ILE A 473 22.97 -1.56 -2.04
CA ILE A 473 23.19 -0.13 -2.05
C ILE A 473 21.88 0.54 -2.48
N ASP A 474 21.31 1.40 -1.64
CA ASP A 474 20.05 2.12 -1.89
C ASP A 474 20.26 3.64 -1.70
N CYS A 475 20.96 4.27 -2.65
CA CYS A 475 21.44 5.66 -2.55
C CYS A 475 20.47 6.67 -3.15
N ILE A 476 19.18 6.60 -2.80
CA ILE A 476 18.18 7.48 -3.41
C ILE A 476 17.97 8.70 -2.50
N PRO A 477 18.29 9.92 -2.95
CA PRO A 477 18.07 11.11 -2.16
C PRO A 477 16.57 11.22 -1.86
N ASN A 478 16.23 11.38 -0.58
CA ASN A 478 14.84 11.52 -0.16
C ASN A 478 14.31 12.88 -0.66
N SER A 479 13.80 12.93 -1.89
CA SER A 479 13.30 14.15 -2.52
C SER A 479 12.03 14.69 -1.85
N SER A 480 11.43 13.93 -0.93
CA SER A 480 10.22 14.33 -0.20
C SER A 480 10.45 15.44 0.82
N SER A 481 11.69 15.59 1.32
CA SER A 481 11.95 16.49 2.46
C SER A 481 11.93 17.98 2.08
N SER A 482 12.07 18.32 0.80
CA SER A 482 11.93 19.72 0.36
C SER A 482 10.48 20.24 0.41
N SER A 483 9.52 19.36 0.68
CA SER A 483 8.11 19.71 0.89
C SER A 483 7.60 19.21 2.23
N SER A 484 8.44 19.17 3.29
CA SER A 484 7.85 19.31 4.62
C SER A 484 6.92 20.51 4.53
N PRO A 485 5.60 20.34 4.73
CA PRO A 485 4.71 21.47 4.76
C PRO A 485 5.22 22.28 5.94
N SER A 486 5.91 23.38 5.66
CA SER A 486 5.90 24.49 6.58
C SER A 486 4.41 24.76 6.76
N PHE A 487 3.83 24.22 7.83
CA PHE A 487 2.53 24.65 8.31
C PHE A 487 2.78 26.09 8.70
N GLY A 488 2.64 26.96 7.70
CA GLY A 488 2.57 28.39 7.87
C GLY A 488 1.44 28.60 8.85
N ILE A 489 1.81 28.86 10.08
CA ILE A 489 0.95 29.60 10.98
C ILE A 489 0.91 30.98 10.33
N ASP A 490 -0.08 31.17 9.46
CA ASP A 490 -0.34 32.41 8.72
C ASP A 490 -0.37 33.59 9.70
N GLY A 491 0.28 34.69 9.33
CA GLY A 491 0.20 35.92 10.10
C GLY A 491 1.12 37.07 9.70
N ASP A 492 1.92 36.99 8.64
CA ASP A 492 2.71 38.15 8.20
C ASP A 492 2.79 38.24 6.66
N ASP A 493 1.86 39.03 6.10
CA ASP A 493 1.78 39.41 4.69
C ASP A 493 2.94 40.34 4.32
N SER A 494 4.16 39.82 4.21
CA SER A 494 5.30 40.56 3.65
C SER A 494 5.50 40.20 2.16
N PRO A 495 5.17 41.10 1.21
CA PRO A 495 5.09 40.78 -0.21
C PRO A 495 6.44 40.71 -0.97
N ASP A 496 7.60 40.75 -0.32
CA ASP A 496 8.88 41.00 -1.02
C ASP A 496 9.95 39.90 -0.92
N ARG A 497 9.58 38.65 -0.64
CA ARG A 497 10.52 37.51 -0.72
C ARG A 497 10.54 36.89 -2.11
N THR A 498 11.47 37.37 -2.92
CA THR A 498 11.90 36.73 -4.17
C THR A 498 12.21 35.25 -3.94
N LYS A 499 11.40 34.37 -4.53
CA LYS A 499 11.58 32.91 -4.52
C LYS A 499 12.85 32.56 -5.30
N THR A 500 14.00 32.55 -4.64
CA THR A 500 15.20 31.93 -5.18
C THR A 500 14.91 30.43 -5.32
N ARG A 501 14.71 30.01 -6.57
CA ARG A 501 14.45 28.63 -6.95
C ARG A 501 15.74 27.85 -6.75
N THR A 502 15.97 27.38 -5.53
CA THR A 502 17.08 26.48 -5.22
C THR A 502 16.89 25.22 -6.08
N GLY A 503 17.84 24.99 -6.99
CA GLY A 503 17.84 23.79 -7.83
C GLY A 503 17.88 22.51 -6.98
N PRO A 504 17.55 21.34 -7.56
CA PRO A 504 17.61 20.06 -6.86
C PRO A 504 19.00 19.90 -6.24
N SER A 505 19.02 19.78 -4.93
CA SER A 505 20.24 19.53 -4.13
C SER A 505 20.79 18.17 -4.54
N VAL A 506 21.74 18.14 -5.48
CA VAL A 506 22.48 16.93 -5.83
C VAL A 506 23.24 16.50 -4.56
N ALA A 507 23.16 15.21 -4.19
CA ALA A 507 23.96 14.66 -3.10
C ALA A 507 25.43 14.98 -3.38
N VAL A 508 26.07 15.71 -2.48
CA VAL A 508 27.39 16.31 -2.74
C VAL A 508 28.49 15.24 -2.66
N PHE A 509 28.20 14.11 -2.00
CA PHE A 509 29.21 13.13 -1.58
C PHE A 509 28.94 11.68 -2.03
N LEU A 510 28.32 11.45 -3.19
CA LEU A 510 28.20 10.10 -3.76
C LEU A 510 29.34 9.84 -4.75
N VAL A 511 30.35 9.07 -4.34
CA VAL A 511 31.43 8.59 -5.22
C VAL A 511 31.33 7.08 -5.34
N LEU A 512 30.99 6.59 -6.52
CA LEU A 512 30.86 5.18 -6.85
C LEU A 512 31.26 4.99 -8.31
N THR A 513 32.23 4.11 -8.56
CA THR A 513 32.62 3.73 -9.92
C THR A 513 32.09 2.34 -10.27
N ALA A 514 31.76 2.12 -11.55
CA ALA A 514 31.42 0.78 -12.03
C ALA A 514 32.57 -0.20 -11.80
N GLY A 515 33.83 0.24 -11.99
CA GLY A 515 35.02 -0.58 -11.79
C GLY A 515 35.19 -1.03 -10.34
N GLY A 516 35.11 -0.11 -9.38
CA GLY A 516 35.22 -0.45 -7.95
C GLY A 516 34.14 -1.44 -7.50
N PHE A 517 32.88 -1.17 -7.86
CA PHE A 517 31.77 -2.05 -7.52
C PHE A 517 31.89 -3.45 -8.15
N THR A 518 32.14 -3.50 -9.46
CA THR A 518 32.21 -4.78 -10.19
C THR A 518 33.43 -5.61 -9.78
N GLY A 519 34.57 -4.97 -9.51
CA GLY A 519 35.76 -5.64 -8.98
C GLY A 519 35.48 -6.32 -7.65
N MET A 520 34.88 -5.59 -6.69
CA MET A 520 34.50 -6.14 -5.39
C MET A 520 33.53 -7.32 -5.51
N VAL A 521 32.48 -7.20 -6.34
CA VAL A 521 31.50 -8.29 -6.51
C VAL A 521 32.17 -9.53 -7.10
N LYS A 522 33.05 -9.38 -8.10
CA LYS A 522 33.78 -10.51 -8.70
C LYS A 522 34.70 -11.20 -7.72
N ASP A 523 35.42 -10.44 -6.91
CA ASP A 523 36.32 -10.99 -5.89
C ASP A 523 35.53 -11.78 -4.83
N ARG A 524 34.34 -11.30 -4.47
CA ARG A 524 33.44 -11.94 -3.48
C ARG A 524 32.51 -13.01 -4.06
N TRP A 525 32.40 -13.10 -5.37
CA TRP A 525 31.66 -14.15 -6.06
C TRP A 525 32.47 -15.44 -6.19
N ARG A 526 33.81 -15.35 -6.21
CA ARG A 526 34.66 -16.53 -6.32
C ARG A 526 34.59 -17.34 -5.02
N PRO A 527 34.38 -18.66 -5.09
CA PRO A 527 34.37 -19.50 -3.90
C PRO A 527 35.77 -19.51 -3.29
N LEU A 528 35.87 -19.07 -2.04
CA LEU A 528 37.05 -19.17 -1.21
C LEU A 528 36.66 -19.94 0.04
N GLU A 529 37.51 -20.84 0.52
CA GLU A 529 37.16 -21.76 1.62
C GLU A 529 36.74 -21.03 2.91
N THR A 530 37.21 -19.80 3.12
CA THR A 530 37.01 -19.00 4.34
C THR A 530 36.03 -17.83 4.18
N ILE A 531 35.54 -17.54 2.97
CA ILE A 531 34.72 -16.37 2.67
C ILE A 531 33.43 -16.83 1.98
N SER A 532 32.29 -16.43 2.52
CA SER A 532 30.99 -16.70 1.92
C SER A 532 30.89 -16.03 0.56
N GLN A 533 30.36 -16.78 -0.41
CA GLN A 533 30.03 -16.27 -1.73
C GLN A 533 28.84 -15.31 -1.63
N LEU A 534 28.96 -14.12 -2.24
CA LEU A 534 27.81 -13.23 -2.42
C LEU A 534 26.75 -13.91 -3.28
N LYS A 535 25.52 -14.04 -2.79
CA LYS A 535 24.41 -14.66 -3.52
C LYS A 535 23.51 -13.62 -4.18
N LYS A 536 23.37 -12.46 -3.54
CA LYS A 536 22.45 -11.41 -3.95
C LYS A 536 23.08 -10.03 -3.83
N VAL A 537 23.00 -9.27 -4.91
CA VAL A 537 23.52 -7.91 -4.99
C VAL A 537 22.46 -6.99 -5.58
N SER A 538 22.15 -5.90 -4.88
CA SER A 538 21.18 -4.91 -5.35
C SER A 538 21.78 -3.51 -5.37
N LEU A 539 21.67 -2.80 -6.49
CA LEU A 539 22.18 -1.43 -6.67
C LEU A 539 21.05 -0.53 -7.16
N PHE A 540 20.56 0.33 -6.27
CA PHE A 540 19.53 1.33 -6.53
C PHE A 540 20.15 2.74 -6.46
N LEU A 541 20.21 3.40 -7.61
CA LEU A 541 20.80 4.74 -7.75
C LEU A 541 19.75 5.76 -8.24
N PRO A 542 19.98 7.07 -8.01
CA PRO A 542 19.09 8.10 -8.55
C PRO A 542 19.23 8.20 -10.07
N THR A 543 18.21 8.77 -10.71
CA THR A 543 18.23 9.12 -12.14
C THR A 543 19.48 9.94 -12.48
N GLY A 544 20.11 9.66 -13.61
CA GLY A 544 21.41 10.23 -14.02
C GLY A 544 22.60 9.27 -13.91
N HIS A 545 22.42 8.10 -13.29
CA HIS A 545 23.45 7.06 -13.16
C HIS A 545 23.23 5.88 -14.13
N GLU A 546 22.36 6.02 -15.14
CA GLU A 546 21.97 4.93 -16.05
C GLU A 546 23.17 4.30 -16.76
N ASN A 547 24.13 5.11 -17.20
CA ASN A 547 25.36 4.63 -17.86
C ASN A 547 26.23 3.78 -16.93
N LEU A 548 26.33 4.19 -15.66
CA LEU A 548 27.07 3.43 -14.65
C LEU A 548 26.40 2.08 -14.42
N LEU A 549 25.07 2.09 -14.24
CA LEU A 549 24.27 0.89 -14.01
C LEU A 549 24.37 -0.09 -15.19
N ALA A 550 24.25 0.39 -16.43
CA ALA A 550 24.43 -0.43 -17.63
C ALA A 550 25.85 -1.02 -17.73
N THR A 551 26.87 -0.27 -17.29
CA THR A 551 28.25 -0.77 -17.23
C THR A 551 28.39 -1.89 -16.18
N VAL A 552 27.76 -1.74 -15.01
CA VAL A 552 27.75 -2.76 -13.95
C VAL A 552 27.08 -4.04 -14.46
N GLU A 553 25.89 -3.94 -15.06
CA GLU A 553 25.15 -5.08 -15.62
C GLU A 553 25.98 -5.80 -16.71
N SER A 554 26.61 -5.05 -17.61
CA SER A 554 27.47 -5.61 -18.65
C SER A 554 28.68 -6.34 -18.06
N ASN A 555 29.31 -5.76 -17.03
CA ASN A 555 30.51 -6.31 -16.42
C ASN A 555 30.26 -7.57 -15.57
N LEU A 556 29.05 -7.74 -15.03
CA LEU A 556 28.65 -8.87 -14.16
C LEU A 556 27.81 -9.95 -14.88
N LYS A 557 27.74 -9.89 -16.21
CA LYS A 557 26.87 -10.77 -17.00
C LYS A 557 27.19 -12.26 -16.84
N GLU A 558 28.46 -12.62 -16.67
CA GLU A 558 28.84 -14.03 -16.48
C GLU A 558 28.48 -14.53 -15.08
N GLU A 559 28.72 -13.72 -14.04
CA GLU A 559 28.36 -14.04 -12.66
C GLU A 559 26.84 -14.22 -12.50
N VAL A 560 26.03 -13.41 -13.19
CA VAL A 560 24.56 -13.57 -13.23
C VAL A 560 24.16 -14.89 -13.90
N LYS A 561 24.82 -15.30 -14.99
CA LYS A 561 24.58 -16.62 -15.61
C LYS A 561 24.96 -17.77 -14.68
N GLU A 562 25.97 -17.57 -13.84
CA GLU A 562 26.42 -18.53 -12.82
C GLU A 562 25.52 -18.56 -11.57
N GLY A 563 24.52 -17.67 -11.48
CA GLY A 563 23.48 -17.71 -10.44
C GLY A 563 23.46 -16.53 -9.48
N LEU A 564 24.26 -15.47 -9.71
CA LEU A 564 24.18 -14.23 -8.93
C LEU A 564 22.82 -13.55 -9.14
N ASP A 565 22.07 -13.33 -8.05
CA ASP A 565 20.85 -12.51 -8.08
C ASP A 565 21.24 -11.02 -8.09
N LEU A 566 21.39 -10.47 -9.30
CA LEU A 566 21.72 -9.08 -9.52
C LEU A 566 20.47 -8.26 -9.85
N THR A 567 20.16 -7.27 -9.00
CA THR A 567 19.13 -6.27 -9.28
C THR A 567 19.76 -4.88 -9.41
N VAL A 568 19.72 -4.31 -10.61
CA VAL A 568 20.24 -2.97 -10.87
C VAL A 568 19.14 -2.12 -11.49
N ARG A 569 18.83 -0.95 -10.91
CA ARG A 569 17.87 -0.03 -11.51
C ARG A 569 18.03 1.38 -10.96
N THR A 570 17.63 2.36 -11.76
CA THR A 570 17.36 3.70 -11.22
C THR A 570 16.03 3.68 -10.47
N SER A 571 15.92 4.47 -9.41
CA SER A 571 14.63 4.68 -8.74
C SER A 571 14.49 6.11 -8.23
N LYS A 572 13.24 6.57 -8.18
CA LYS A 572 12.85 7.91 -7.72
C LYS A 572 12.63 7.97 -6.20
N ALA A 573 12.47 6.80 -5.56
CA ALA A 573 12.29 6.66 -4.13
C ALA A 573 13.09 5.46 -3.62
N PRO A 574 13.59 5.48 -2.37
CA PRO A 574 14.19 4.32 -1.74
C PRO A 574 13.35 3.06 -1.95
N VAL A 575 13.99 1.98 -2.40
CA VAL A 575 13.28 0.75 -2.79
C VAL A 575 13.02 -0.11 -1.56
N ARG A 576 14.10 -0.43 -0.82
CA ARG A 576 14.03 -1.35 0.32
C ARG A 576 13.58 -0.71 1.59
N TRP A 577 13.78 0.60 1.70
CA TRP A 577 13.43 1.34 2.88
C TRP A 577 12.25 2.25 2.63
N VAL A 578 11.05 1.75 2.94
CA VAL A 578 9.88 2.64 2.99
C VAL A 578 9.75 3.21 4.39
N GLU A 579 10.09 4.49 4.50
CA GLU A 579 10.04 5.31 5.70
C GLU A 579 8.76 5.07 6.55
N PRO A 580 8.89 4.50 7.77
CA PRO A 580 7.77 4.37 8.70
C PRO A 580 7.08 5.69 9.04
N ILE A 581 7.80 6.83 9.06
CA ILE A 581 7.25 8.16 9.38
C ILE A 581 6.09 8.54 8.44
N GLY A 582 5.97 7.98 7.25
CA GLY A 582 4.82 8.22 6.36
C GLY A 582 3.66 7.25 6.52
N ARG A 583 3.92 6.04 7.05
CA ARG A 583 2.91 4.97 7.10
C ARG A 583 2.04 5.14 8.35
N GLN A 584 0.73 5.06 8.16
CA GLN A 584 -0.17 4.77 9.27
C GLN A 584 0.04 3.29 9.61
N ILE A 585 0.91 2.99 10.57
CA ILE A 585 1.04 1.62 11.08
C ILE A 585 -0.32 1.28 11.69
N THR A 586 -1.05 0.36 11.08
CA THR A 586 -2.42 0.02 11.50
C THR A 586 -2.48 -1.21 12.39
N HIS A 587 -1.46 -2.04 12.29
CA HIS A 587 -1.24 -3.18 13.15
C HIS A 587 0.25 -3.50 13.26
N TRP A 588 0.63 -4.13 14.37
CA TRP A 588 2.03 -4.45 14.65
C TRP A 588 2.70 -5.36 13.61
N HIS A 589 1.94 -6.24 12.95
CA HIS A 589 2.49 -7.19 11.97
C HIS A 589 2.79 -6.57 10.59
N GLU A 590 2.31 -5.35 10.30
CA GLU A 590 2.59 -4.66 9.03
C GLU A 590 3.91 -3.88 9.00
N GLY A 591 4.49 -3.60 10.18
CA GLY A 591 5.45 -2.51 10.34
C GLY A 591 6.90 -2.90 10.55
N LEU A 592 7.22 -4.16 10.81
CA LEU A 592 8.59 -4.53 11.20
C LEU A 592 9.39 -5.17 10.08
N VAL A 593 8.78 -6.01 9.25
CA VAL A 593 9.36 -6.54 8.02
C VAL A 593 8.19 -7.11 7.20
N LEU A 594 7.63 -6.34 6.26
CA LEU A 594 6.95 -6.96 5.12
C LEU A 594 7.89 -6.86 3.92
N PRO A 595 8.22 -7.96 3.23
CA PRO A 595 8.78 -7.87 1.89
C PRO A 595 7.80 -7.10 0.98
N GLU A 596 8.37 -6.37 0.02
CA GLU A 596 7.83 -5.25 -0.77
C GLU A 596 6.50 -5.43 -1.52
N GLU A 597 5.75 -6.51 -1.36
CA GLU A 597 4.61 -6.83 -2.25
C GLU A 597 3.22 -6.39 -1.76
N SER A 598 3.10 -5.35 -0.92
CA SER A 598 1.77 -4.80 -0.60
C SER A 598 1.40 -3.61 -1.49
N ASP A 599 0.41 -3.83 -2.35
CA ASP A 599 -0.13 -2.95 -3.41
C ASP A 599 -0.60 -1.53 -2.98
N CYS A 600 -0.48 -1.16 -1.71
CA CYS A 600 -1.04 0.10 -1.22
C CYS A 600 -0.19 1.34 -1.54
N ALA A 601 1.05 1.18 -2.03
CA ALA A 601 1.92 2.29 -2.40
C ALA A 601 1.40 3.09 -3.63
N ALA A 602 0.67 2.44 -4.53
CA ALA A 602 0.11 3.06 -5.74
C ALA A 602 -0.94 4.15 -5.44
N CYS A 603 -1.69 4.01 -4.34
CA CYS A 603 -2.71 5.00 -3.95
C CYS A 603 -2.10 6.33 -3.45
N LEU A 604 -0.87 6.31 -2.92
CA LEU A 604 -0.17 7.52 -2.46
C LEU A 604 0.47 8.30 -3.62
N ASN A 605 0.87 7.61 -4.70
CA ASN A 605 1.50 8.24 -5.86
C ASN A 605 0.50 8.92 -6.81
N ALA A 606 -0.77 8.47 -6.87
CA ALA A 606 -1.81 9.11 -7.70
C ALA A 606 -2.31 10.48 -7.17
N LEU A 607 -1.61 11.05 -6.18
CA LEU A 607 -1.93 12.29 -5.48
C LEU A 607 -0.85 13.37 -5.63
N ARG A 608 0.26 13.04 -6.30
CA ARG A 608 1.29 13.99 -6.75
C ARG A 608 1.21 14.11 -8.26
#